data_AF-A0A2E1ASU2-F1
#
_entry.id   AF-A0A2E1ASU2-F1
#
_cell.length_a   1.000
_cell.length_b   1.000
_cell.length_c   1.000
_cell.angle_alpha   90.00
_cell.angle_beta   90.00
_cell.angle_gamma   90.00
#
_symmetry.space_group_name_H-M   'P 1'
#
loop_
_entity.id
_entity.type
_entity.pdbx_description
1 polymer ?
#
loop_
_entity_poly.entity_id
_entity_poly.type
_entity_poly.pdbx_seq_one_letter_code
_entity_poly.pdbx_strand_id
1 'polypeptide(L)'
;MKKTNYIAVGLSIWLFASCAKEVAIPIQAQFEVEVQENDFSVPVRANINNKTEGADTYLWTFEGGAPSSSTDENPGTVLYTVPGNYTIALEASNRDGTNEVSHFQIKIDEAIVPDFQINIENDNDLPVKVNIENFTTGATSYQWTFENGIPTTSKMESPQNIVFNEPGKHVITLEAGNGREMQLISDTITVAPAIVADFDYEVAFEDDDFQVPVTLTMINKSLSATGFEWTFATAEPTSSIETNPSITINAPGVHQLQLKAFNSKRSRTIIKEITIYENTNLRILENVELGIGSAHNANTTGAFYSTTKRNVYPKDSVPLDDGSSIDIAFFALNQDFNFNKFVSPDEVQEYTFEAIPNAKHTKFINLQESCECEASLSVAEFDAMTDDSLLDGLDIEETIGGIQDFDDSVVPRIVLFETWDGRKGAIKIKEFVHAGADSYIVVDVKVKKQ
;
A
#
# COMPACT_ATOMS: atom_id res chain seq x y z
N MET A 1 135.80 55.70 10.40
CA MET A 1 136.54 56.21 9.21
C MET A 1 135.90 55.60 7.96
N LYS A 2 135.32 56.44 7.08
CA LYS A 2 135.10 56.25 5.63
C LYS A 2 134.24 55.02 5.21
N LYS A 3 133.18 55.07 4.39
CA LYS A 3 132.77 55.93 3.25
C LYS A 3 131.33 55.47 2.84
N THR A 4 130.36 56.37 2.54
CA THR A 4 129.89 56.71 1.16
C THR A 4 128.95 55.65 0.55
N ASN A 5 127.86 55.89 -0.18
CA ASN A 5 126.85 56.95 -0.36
C ASN A 5 125.95 56.46 -1.53
N TYR A 6 124.66 56.80 -1.49
CA TYR A 6 123.71 57.03 -2.60
C TYR A 6 123.18 55.92 -3.56
N ILE A 7 121.84 55.83 -3.52
CA ILE A 7 120.83 55.91 -4.61
C ILE A 7 120.68 54.74 -5.59
N ALA A 8 119.48 54.12 -5.56
CA ALA A 8 118.60 54.00 -6.73
C ALA A 8 117.15 53.73 -6.29
N VAL A 9 116.24 54.63 -6.68
CA VAL A 9 114.79 54.47 -6.62
C VAL A 9 114.37 53.52 -7.75
N GLY A 10 113.53 52.54 -7.42
CA GLY A 10 112.80 51.71 -8.38
C GLY A 10 111.41 51.41 -7.83
N LEU A 11 110.46 52.31 -8.12
CA LEU A 11 109.03 52.07 -7.91
C LEU A 11 108.62 50.97 -8.89
N SER A 12 108.21 49.80 -8.43
CA SER A 12 107.58 48.80 -9.29
C SER A 12 106.32 48.26 -8.62
N ILE A 13 105.24 48.43 -9.37
CA ILE A 13 103.85 48.23 -9.01
C ILE A 13 103.58 46.75 -8.70
N TRP A 14 103.03 46.51 -7.51
CA TRP A 14 102.46 45.22 -7.14
C TRP A 14 101.23 44.93 -8.02
N LEU A 15 101.41 44.06 -9.01
CA LEU A 15 100.34 43.30 -9.63
C LEU A 15 100.37 41.90 -9.02
N PHE A 16 99.57 41.69 -7.97
CA PHE A 16 99.19 40.34 -7.59
C PHE A 16 98.32 39.75 -8.70
N ALA A 17 98.94 39.03 -9.63
CA ALA A 17 98.23 38.05 -10.43
C ALA A 17 97.83 36.90 -9.49
N SER A 18 96.64 37.00 -8.91
CA SER A 18 95.98 35.85 -8.30
C SER A 18 95.64 34.86 -9.42
N CYS A 19 96.48 33.84 -9.62
CA CYS A 19 96.06 32.63 -10.33
C CYS A 19 95.07 31.87 -9.44
N ALA A 20 93.79 32.22 -9.52
CA ALA A 20 92.74 31.33 -9.07
C ALA A 20 92.68 30.15 -10.05
N LYS A 21 93.00 28.94 -9.59
CA LYS A 21 92.74 27.71 -10.34
C LYS A 21 91.24 27.46 -10.23
N GLU A 22 90.50 27.62 -11.32
CA GLU A 22 89.07 27.26 -11.37
C GLU A 22 88.93 25.78 -11.03
N VAL A 23 88.25 25.50 -9.91
CA VAL A 23 87.86 24.15 -9.51
C VAL A 23 86.43 23.98 -9.99
N ALA A 24 86.20 23.00 -10.85
CA ALA A 24 84.86 22.70 -11.34
C ALA A 24 83.93 22.44 -10.16
N ILE A 25 82.77 23.11 -10.15
CA ILE A 25 81.76 22.91 -9.11
C ILE A 25 81.06 21.59 -9.43
N PRO A 26 81.14 20.55 -8.55
CA PRO A 26 80.39 19.33 -8.78
C PRO A 26 78.89 19.63 -8.70
N ILE A 27 78.12 19.04 -9.61
CA ILE A 27 76.66 19.03 -9.53
C ILE A 27 76.25 17.92 -8.55
N GLN A 28 75.21 18.18 -7.77
CA GLN A 28 74.47 17.18 -7.02
C GLN A 28 72.99 17.28 -7.42
N ALA A 29 72.61 16.56 -8.47
CA ALA A 29 71.24 16.56 -8.99
C ALA A 29 70.30 15.81 -8.02
N GLN A 30 69.42 16.57 -7.38
CA GLN A 30 68.48 16.03 -6.40
C GLN A 30 67.15 16.80 -6.46
N PHE A 31 66.05 16.08 -6.28
CA PHE A 31 64.73 16.67 -6.17
C PHE A 31 63.83 15.80 -5.31
N GLU A 32 62.74 16.41 -4.85
CA GLU A 32 61.68 15.75 -4.09
C GLU A 32 60.37 15.83 -4.88
N VAL A 33 59.58 14.77 -4.79
CA VAL A 33 58.23 14.70 -5.36
C VAL A 33 57.24 14.55 -4.22
N GLU A 34 56.36 15.53 -4.06
CA GLU A 34 55.28 15.50 -3.09
C GLU A 34 53.94 15.38 -3.82
N VAL A 35 53.25 14.27 -3.62
CA VAL A 35 51.92 14.07 -4.20
C VAL A 35 50.89 14.76 -3.32
N GLN A 36 50.07 15.62 -3.93
CA GLN A 36 49.05 16.37 -3.22
C GLN A 36 48.10 15.43 -2.47
N GLU A 37 47.91 15.69 -1.17
CA GLU A 37 47.04 14.91 -0.27
C GLU A 37 47.41 13.41 -0.14
N ASN A 38 48.58 13.00 -0.65
CA ASN A 38 48.95 11.59 -0.85
C ASN A 38 47.93 10.79 -1.70
N ASP A 39 47.23 11.47 -2.62
CA ASP A 39 46.32 10.83 -3.59
C ASP A 39 47.10 10.36 -4.83
N PHE A 40 47.28 9.05 -4.94
CA PHE A 40 48.00 8.41 -6.05
C PHE A 40 47.07 7.88 -7.13
N SER A 41 45.75 8.10 -7.03
CA SER A 41 44.78 7.68 -8.04
C SER A 41 44.55 8.78 -9.07
N VAL A 42 44.30 8.41 -10.33
CA VAL A 42 44.06 9.42 -11.37
C VAL A 42 42.86 10.32 -11.04
N PRO A 43 42.98 11.66 -11.17
CA PRO A 43 44.16 12.42 -11.58
C PRO A 43 45.12 12.74 -10.42
N VAL A 44 46.41 12.45 -10.60
CA VAL A 44 47.45 12.74 -9.60
C VAL A 44 48.14 14.07 -9.87
N ARG A 45 48.31 14.87 -8.82
CA ARG A 45 49.08 16.12 -8.84
C ARG A 45 50.38 15.95 -8.06
N ALA A 46 51.50 15.92 -8.79
CA ALA A 46 52.84 15.78 -8.22
C ALA A 46 53.53 17.16 -8.17
N ASN A 47 53.81 17.65 -6.97
CA ASN A 47 54.59 18.87 -6.77
C ASN A 47 56.07 18.53 -6.77
N ILE A 48 56.82 19.16 -7.68
CA ILE A 48 58.24 18.89 -7.87
C ILE A 48 59.05 20.02 -7.20
N ASN A 49 59.86 19.65 -6.22
CA ASN A 49 60.71 20.57 -5.49
C ASN A 49 62.17 20.28 -5.82
N ASN A 50 62.82 21.19 -6.54
CA ASN A 50 64.23 21.04 -6.88
C ASN A 50 65.11 21.25 -5.64
N LYS A 51 66.09 20.36 -5.43
CA LYS A 51 67.10 20.41 -4.35
C LYS A 51 68.53 20.35 -4.91
N THR A 52 68.68 20.58 -6.20
CA THR A 52 69.97 20.45 -6.90
C THR A 52 70.93 21.55 -6.45
N GLU A 53 72.18 21.16 -6.20
CA GLU A 53 73.28 22.09 -5.92
C GLU A 53 74.29 22.11 -7.08
N GLY A 54 74.88 23.27 -7.35
CA GLY A 54 75.99 23.42 -8.31
C GLY A 54 75.62 23.45 -9.80
N ALA A 55 74.33 23.47 -10.15
CA ALA A 55 73.82 23.55 -11.53
C ALA A 55 73.42 24.97 -11.94
N ASP A 56 73.56 25.29 -13.24
CA ASP A 56 73.12 26.56 -13.84
C ASP A 56 71.87 26.38 -14.75
N THR A 57 71.63 25.17 -15.27
CA THR A 57 70.51 24.87 -16.16
C THR A 57 69.86 23.53 -15.81
N TYR A 58 68.57 23.42 -16.12
CA TYR A 58 67.73 22.28 -15.78
C TYR A 58 66.93 21.83 -17.00
N LEU A 59 66.83 20.52 -17.19
CA LEU A 59 65.96 19.89 -18.16
C LEU A 59 65.17 18.77 -17.47
N TRP A 60 63.88 19.03 -17.28
CA TRP A 60 62.94 18.08 -16.72
C TRP A 60 62.25 17.27 -17.81
N THR A 61 62.10 15.97 -17.58
CA THR A 61 61.23 15.09 -18.35
C THR A 61 60.23 14.42 -17.41
N PHE A 62 58.94 14.61 -17.70
CA PHE A 62 57.83 14.01 -16.97
C PHE A 62 57.14 13.01 -17.90
N GLU A 63 57.59 11.76 -17.90
CA GLU A 63 57.00 10.71 -18.73
C GLU A 63 55.50 10.60 -18.45
N GLY A 64 54.63 10.79 -19.45
CA GLY A 64 53.17 10.73 -19.26
C GLY A 64 52.54 11.87 -18.45
N GLY A 65 53.33 12.85 -17.99
CA GLY A 65 52.86 14.01 -17.25
C GLY A 65 52.45 15.19 -18.15
N ALA A 66 51.63 16.09 -17.61
CA ALA A 66 51.28 17.37 -18.21
C ALA A 66 51.70 18.52 -17.25
N PRO A 67 52.67 19.39 -17.64
CA PRO A 67 53.45 19.34 -18.88
C PRO A 67 54.38 18.11 -18.93
N SER A 68 54.83 17.72 -20.13
CA SER A 68 55.72 16.55 -20.31
C SER A 68 57.21 16.87 -20.11
N SER A 69 57.56 18.17 -20.05
CA SER A 69 58.91 18.66 -19.79
C SER A 69 58.88 20.08 -19.25
N SER A 70 59.99 20.55 -18.69
CA SER A 70 60.19 21.94 -18.26
C SER A 70 61.69 22.28 -18.23
N THR A 71 62.02 23.56 -18.40
CA THR A 71 63.37 24.10 -18.20
C THR A 71 63.48 25.03 -16.99
N ASP A 72 62.37 25.19 -16.24
CA ASP A 72 62.36 26.02 -15.05
C ASP A 72 63.14 25.34 -13.92
N GLU A 73 63.78 26.14 -13.08
CA GLU A 73 64.45 25.64 -11.88
C GLU A 73 63.49 24.89 -10.96
N ASN A 74 62.25 25.40 -10.83
CA ASN A 74 61.16 24.75 -10.12
C ASN A 74 59.95 24.59 -11.06
N PRO A 75 59.69 23.38 -11.57
CA PRO A 75 58.69 23.18 -12.62
C PRO A 75 57.24 23.17 -12.10
N GLY A 76 57.04 23.23 -10.79
CA GLY A 76 55.72 23.33 -10.16
C GLY A 76 54.98 21.98 -10.08
N THR A 77 53.68 22.01 -10.35
CA THR A 77 52.80 20.83 -10.29
C THR A 77 52.69 20.15 -11.65
N VAL A 78 52.92 18.84 -11.69
CA VAL A 78 52.74 17.98 -12.86
C VAL A 78 51.48 17.13 -12.69
N LEU A 79 50.63 17.11 -13.70
CA LEU A 79 49.36 16.37 -13.72
C LEU A 79 49.51 15.02 -14.45
N TYR A 80 49.08 13.93 -13.82
CA TYR A 80 48.99 12.60 -14.42
C TYR A 80 47.53 12.15 -14.46
N THR A 81 47.00 11.88 -15.66
CA THR A 81 45.59 11.53 -15.86
C THR A 81 45.36 10.08 -16.31
N VAL A 82 46.44 9.32 -16.52
CA VAL A 82 46.41 7.93 -16.97
C VAL A 82 47.14 7.08 -15.95
N PRO A 83 46.59 5.92 -15.52
CA PRO A 83 47.27 5.03 -14.60
C PRO A 83 48.49 4.39 -15.27
N GLY A 84 49.56 4.19 -14.50
CA GLY A 84 50.83 3.70 -15.03
C GLY A 84 52.01 3.89 -14.09
N ASN A 85 53.16 3.38 -14.50
CA ASN A 85 54.43 3.69 -13.85
C ASN A 85 55.16 4.69 -14.74
N TYR A 86 55.58 5.81 -14.17
CA TYR A 86 56.22 6.89 -14.90
C TYR A 86 57.55 7.27 -14.25
N THR A 87 58.50 7.66 -15.10
CA THR A 87 59.79 8.21 -14.66
C THR A 87 59.78 9.72 -14.75
N ILE A 88 60.12 10.38 -13.64
CA ILE A 88 60.49 11.80 -13.61
C ILE A 88 62.01 11.86 -13.66
N ALA A 89 62.56 12.56 -14.64
CA ALA A 89 64.00 12.73 -14.81
C ALA A 89 64.37 14.22 -14.78
N LEU A 90 65.45 14.54 -14.05
CA LEU A 90 66.11 15.84 -14.05
C LEU A 90 67.51 15.67 -14.62
N GLU A 91 67.81 16.30 -15.74
CA GLU A 91 69.18 16.54 -16.20
C GLU A 91 69.58 17.97 -15.80
N ALA A 92 70.58 18.09 -14.93
CA ALA A 92 71.11 19.37 -14.48
C ALA A 92 72.52 19.56 -15.04
N SER A 93 72.85 20.76 -15.53
CA SER A 93 74.18 21.06 -16.06
C SER A 93 74.69 22.44 -15.62
N ASN A 94 76.00 22.65 -15.65
CA ASN A 94 76.62 23.93 -15.32
C ASN A 94 77.60 24.40 -16.39
N ARG A 95 78.04 25.65 -16.29
CA ARG A 95 78.99 26.28 -17.23
C ARG A 95 80.34 25.57 -17.36
N ASP A 96 80.69 24.72 -16.40
CA ASP A 96 81.92 23.92 -16.41
C ASP A 96 81.80 22.69 -17.33
N GLY A 97 80.63 22.48 -17.94
CA GLY A 97 80.35 21.38 -18.87
C GLY A 97 80.07 20.06 -18.16
N THR A 98 79.84 20.07 -16.85
CA THR A 98 79.40 18.89 -16.10
C THR A 98 77.89 18.73 -16.20
N ASN A 99 77.41 17.49 -16.27
CA ASN A 99 76.00 17.15 -16.20
C ASN A 99 75.76 15.94 -15.28
N GLU A 100 74.60 15.93 -14.61
CA GLU A 100 74.14 14.80 -13.80
C GLU A 100 72.64 14.58 -14.03
N VAL A 101 72.22 13.31 -13.98
CA VAL A 101 70.81 12.92 -14.17
C VAL A 101 70.28 12.22 -12.93
N SER A 102 69.19 12.75 -12.38
CA SER A 102 68.47 12.16 -11.26
C SER A 102 67.10 11.64 -11.72
N HIS A 103 66.65 10.54 -11.13
CA HIS A 103 65.40 9.86 -11.53
C HIS A 103 64.52 9.58 -10.31
N PHE A 104 63.20 9.72 -10.49
CA PHE A 104 62.19 9.32 -9.51
C PHE A 104 61.10 8.50 -10.21
N GLN A 105 60.76 7.34 -9.65
CA GLN A 105 59.69 6.48 -10.16
C GLN A 105 58.40 6.78 -9.40
N ILE A 106 57.33 7.13 -10.13
CA ILE A 106 56.00 7.34 -9.57
C ILE A 106 55.01 6.32 -10.16
N LYS A 107 54.24 5.67 -9.28
CA LYS A 107 53.15 4.77 -9.67
C LYS A 107 51.82 5.47 -9.45
N ILE A 108 51.10 5.65 -10.55
CA ILE A 108 49.78 6.25 -10.65
C ILE A 108 48.75 5.13 -10.72
N ASP A 109 47.90 5.04 -9.71
CA ASP A 109 46.84 4.05 -9.60
C ASP A 109 45.60 4.50 -10.38
N GLU A 110 44.78 3.52 -10.77
CA GLU A 110 43.48 3.79 -11.36
C GLU A 110 42.52 4.26 -10.27
N ALA A 111 41.68 5.25 -10.58
CA ALA A 111 40.67 5.74 -9.64
C ALA A 111 39.65 4.66 -9.33
N ILE A 112 39.31 4.52 -8.04
CA ILE A 112 38.25 3.62 -7.63
C ILE A 112 36.90 4.23 -8.02
N VAL A 113 36.15 3.52 -8.86
CA VAL A 113 34.77 3.87 -9.22
C VAL A 113 33.88 2.71 -8.79
N PRO A 114 33.32 2.75 -7.56
CA PRO A 114 32.45 1.69 -7.07
C PRO A 114 31.14 1.63 -7.85
N ASP A 115 30.79 0.45 -8.32
CA ASP A 115 29.52 0.18 -8.99
C ASP A 115 29.13 -1.29 -8.81
N PHE A 116 27.84 -1.56 -8.59
CA PHE A 116 27.33 -2.91 -8.48
C PHE A 116 25.82 -2.97 -8.73
N GLN A 117 25.35 -4.15 -9.07
CA GLN A 117 23.93 -4.45 -9.26
C GLN A 117 23.49 -5.58 -8.33
N ILE A 118 22.31 -5.41 -7.72
CA ILE A 118 21.67 -6.44 -6.90
C ILE A 118 20.68 -7.23 -7.76
N ASN A 119 20.95 -8.53 -7.92
CA ASN A 119 20.13 -9.45 -8.70
C ASN A 119 19.27 -10.30 -7.77
N ILE A 120 17.96 -10.05 -7.74
CA ILE A 120 16.98 -10.81 -6.94
C ILE A 120 16.64 -12.13 -7.65
N GLU A 121 16.70 -13.24 -6.92
CA GLU A 121 16.30 -14.55 -7.43
C GLU A 121 14.78 -14.75 -7.32
N ASN A 122 14.11 -14.86 -8.47
CA ASN A 122 12.66 -15.00 -8.67
C ASN A 122 11.83 -13.76 -8.29
N ASP A 123 11.75 -13.45 -6.99
CA ASP A 123 10.87 -12.41 -6.44
C ASP A 123 11.35 -11.93 -5.06
N ASN A 124 10.70 -10.88 -4.56
CA ASN A 124 10.98 -10.27 -3.26
C ASN A 124 10.14 -10.83 -2.09
N ASP A 125 9.47 -11.97 -2.27
CA ASP A 125 8.75 -12.64 -1.18
C ASP A 125 9.73 -13.32 -0.20
N LEU A 126 9.32 -13.44 1.05
CA LEU A 126 10.16 -14.06 2.08
C LEU A 126 10.30 -15.59 1.92
N PRO A 127 11.52 -16.16 2.00
CA PRO A 127 12.82 -15.48 2.10
C PRO A 127 13.32 -14.96 0.73
N VAL A 128 14.01 -13.83 0.73
CA VAL A 128 14.59 -13.25 -0.50
C VAL A 128 16.04 -13.69 -0.63
N LYS A 129 16.41 -14.19 -1.81
CA LYS A 129 17.77 -14.56 -2.14
C LYS A 129 18.29 -13.64 -3.23
N VAL A 130 19.47 -13.07 -3.01
CA VAL A 130 20.10 -12.16 -3.97
C VAL A 130 21.53 -12.58 -4.29
N ASN A 131 21.95 -12.20 -5.49
CA ASN A 131 23.32 -12.29 -5.96
C ASN A 131 23.79 -10.89 -6.34
N ILE A 132 25.07 -10.61 -6.14
CA ILE A 132 25.65 -9.31 -6.46
C ILE A 132 26.56 -9.46 -7.66
N GLU A 133 26.40 -8.56 -8.62
CA GLU A 133 27.30 -8.38 -9.75
C GLU A 133 28.06 -7.08 -9.55
N ASN A 134 29.39 -7.16 -9.49
CA ASN A 134 30.25 -6.03 -9.22
C ASN A 134 30.81 -5.46 -10.53
N PHE A 135 30.65 -4.15 -10.74
CA PHE A 135 31.15 -3.40 -11.89
C PHE A 135 32.24 -2.38 -11.49
N THR A 136 32.71 -2.45 -10.25
CA THR A 136 33.72 -1.53 -9.70
C THR A 136 35.04 -1.60 -10.48
N THR A 137 35.56 -0.45 -10.88
CA THR A 137 36.90 -0.31 -11.50
C THR A 137 37.91 0.28 -10.52
N GLY A 138 39.21 0.08 -10.77
CA GLY A 138 40.30 0.63 -9.97
C GLY A 138 40.52 0.00 -8.58
N ALA A 139 39.62 -0.85 -8.09
CA ALA A 139 39.77 -1.56 -6.81
C ALA A 139 40.48 -2.91 -6.96
N THR A 140 41.19 -3.33 -5.91
CA THR A 140 41.84 -4.65 -5.80
C THR A 140 41.41 -5.42 -4.55
N SER A 141 40.56 -4.82 -3.71
CA SER A 141 40.02 -5.39 -2.49
C SER A 141 38.58 -4.96 -2.28
N TYR A 142 37.77 -5.86 -1.72
CA TYR A 142 36.33 -5.67 -1.53
C TYR A 142 35.92 -6.13 -0.13
N GLN A 143 35.07 -5.36 0.52
CA GLN A 143 34.41 -5.72 1.77
C GLN A 143 32.93 -5.36 1.67
N TRP A 144 32.10 -6.40 1.66
CA TRP A 144 30.65 -6.28 1.63
C TRP A 144 30.06 -6.38 3.01
N THR A 145 29.00 -5.61 3.26
CA THR A 145 28.12 -5.74 4.43
C THR A 145 26.67 -5.85 3.96
N PHE A 146 25.95 -6.84 4.46
CA PHE A 146 24.54 -7.10 4.15
C PHE A 146 23.73 -6.94 5.43
N GLU A 147 23.03 -5.82 5.60
CA GLU A 147 22.27 -5.53 6.81
C GLU A 147 21.11 -6.53 7.00
N ASN A 148 21.17 -7.34 8.06
CA ASN A 148 20.26 -8.46 8.32
C ASN A 148 20.24 -9.54 7.21
N GLY A 149 21.27 -9.57 6.36
CA GLY A 149 21.50 -10.62 5.38
C GLY A 149 22.29 -11.80 5.96
N ILE A 150 22.14 -12.97 5.36
CA ILE A 150 22.90 -14.18 5.68
C ILE A 150 23.64 -14.66 4.41
N PRO A 151 24.98 -14.66 4.38
CA PRO A 151 25.89 -14.15 5.42
C PRO A 151 25.80 -12.63 5.59
N THR A 152 26.31 -12.09 6.72
CA THR A 152 26.29 -10.64 7.00
C THR A 152 27.40 -9.86 6.30
N THR A 153 28.45 -10.54 5.83
CA THR A 153 29.59 -9.92 5.13
C THR A 153 30.17 -10.86 4.07
N SER A 154 30.95 -10.31 3.13
CA SER A 154 31.73 -11.07 2.16
C SER A 154 32.98 -10.31 1.71
N LYS A 155 34.02 -11.02 1.29
CA LYS A 155 35.23 -10.47 0.65
C LYS A 155 35.38 -10.90 -0.81
N MET A 156 34.38 -11.59 -1.35
CA MET A 156 34.35 -11.94 -2.76
C MET A 156 34.12 -10.69 -3.60
N GLU A 157 34.71 -10.63 -4.78
CA GLU A 157 34.45 -9.57 -5.76
C GLU A 157 32.96 -9.47 -6.09
N SER A 158 32.32 -10.61 -6.38
CA SER A 158 30.88 -10.73 -6.66
C SER A 158 30.22 -11.77 -5.74
N PRO A 159 29.71 -11.38 -4.55
CA PRO A 159 29.04 -12.27 -3.60
C PRO A 159 27.79 -12.93 -4.15
N GLN A 160 27.52 -14.18 -3.74
CA GLN A 160 26.37 -14.98 -4.18
C GLN A 160 25.61 -15.58 -3.00
N ASN A 161 24.33 -15.91 -3.22
CA ASN A 161 23.45 -16.60 -2.26
C ASN A 161 23.23 -15.86 -0.92
N ILE A 162 23.07 -14.53 -0.95
CA ILE A 162 22.76 -13.74 0.23
C ILE A 162 21.25 -13.85 0.49
N VAL A 163 20.86 -14.23 1.71
CA VAL A 163 19.46 -14.47 2.08
C VAL A 163 18.98 -13.46 3.11
N PHE A 164 17.83 -12.85 2.86
CA PHE A 164 17.11 -11.96 3.77
C PHE A 164 15.80 -12.62 4.21
N ASN A 165 15.64 -12.77 5.53
CA ASN A 165 14.52 -13.50 6.15
C ASN A 165 13.51 -12.58 6.87
N GLU A 166 13.78 -11.28 6.91
CA GLU A 166 12.94 -10.28 7.55
C GLU A 166 12.35 -9.34 6.50
N PRO A 167 11.11 -8.85 6.70
CA PRO A 167 10.51 -7.90 5.78
C PRO A 167 11.09 -6.49 5.98
N GLY A 168 11.05 -5.68 4.93
CA GLY A 168 11.47 -4.27 4.98
C GLY A 168 12.68 -3.98 4.11
N LYS A 169 13.30 -2.82 4.36
CA LYS A 169 14.47 -2.36 3.60
C LYS A 169 15.74 -2.91 4.23
N HIS A 170 16.64 -3.42 3.39
CA HIS A 170 17.95 -3.91 3.79
C HIS A 170 19.03 -3.21 2.98
N VAL A 171 20.01 -2.61 3.66
CA VAL A 171 21.13 -1.92 3.01
C VAL A 171 22.23 -2.94 2.69
N ILE A 172 22.76 -2.84 1.47
CA ILE A 172 23.95 -3.54 1.01
C ILE A 172 25.03 -2.49 0.77
N THR A 173 26.16 -2.64 1.46
CA THR A 173 27.29 -1.70 1.37
C THR A 173 28.50 -2.40 0.78
N LEU A 174 29.11 -1.77 -0.22
CA LEU A 174 30.42 -2.12 -0.76
C LEU A 174 31.44 -1.09 -0.29
N GLU A 175 32.49 -1.57 0.37
CA GLU A 175 33.74 -0.84 0.57
C GLU A 175 34.79 -1.44 -0.37
N ALA A 176 35.24 -0.66 -1.36
CA ALA A 176 36.21 -1.08 -2.37
C ALA A 176 37.52 -0.30 -2.20
N GLY A 177 38.65 -0.99 -2.25
CA GLY A 177 39.97 -0.40 -1.99
C GLY A 177 41.04 -0.85 -2.98
N ASN A 178 42.03 -0.01 -3.22
CA ASN A 178 43.19 -0.31 -4.09
C ASN A 178 44.52 -0.46 -3.31
N GLY A 179 44.43 -0.44 -1.97
CA GLY A 179 45.57 -0.55 -1.04
C GLY A 179 46.11 0.78 -0.53
N ARG A 180 45.69 1.91 -1.11
CA ARG A 180 46.05 3.28 -0.66
C ARG A 180 44.82 4.09 -0.27
N GLU A 181 43.73 3.90 -1.00
CA GLU A 181 42.44 4.54 -0.73
C GLU A 181 41.30 3.53 -0.71
N MET A 182 40.15 3.98 -0.21
CA MET A 182 38.92 3.22 -0.05
C MET A 182 37.74 4.10 -0.45
N GLN A 183 36.78 3.54 -1.18
CA GLN A 183 35.52 4.18 -1.55
C GLN A 183 34.35 3.33 -1.09
N LEU A 184 33.27 3.99 -0.67
CA LEU A 184 32.07 3.34 -0.15
C LEU A 184 30.86 3.72 -0.99
N ILE A 185 30.12 2.71 -1.42
CA ILE A 185 28.81 2.86 -2.06
C ILE A 185 27.81 1.93 -1.37
N SER A 186 26.53 2.30 -1.39
CA SER A 186 25.46 1.46 -0.85
C SER A 186 24.24 1.52 -1.74
N ASP A 187 23.51 0.42 -1.76
CA ASP A 187 22.20 0.29 -2.39
C ASP A 187 21.28 -0.54 -1.47
N THR A 188 19.98 -0.56 -1.74
CA THR A 188 18.99 -1.19 -0.88
C THR A 188 18.12 -2.17 -1.63
N ILE A 189 17.79 -3.29 -0.98
CA ILE A 189 16.66 -4.12 -1.40
C ILE A 189 15.46 -3.90 -0.49
N THR A 190 14.26 -4.14 -1.01
CA THR A 190 13.02 -4.17 -0.21
C THR A 190 12.41 -5.56 -0.26
N VAL A 191 12.35 -6.21 0.89
CA VAL A 191 11.75 -7.52 1.10
C VAL A 191 10.28 -7.34 1.47
N ALA A 192 9.39 -8.06 0.77
CA ALA A 192 7.95 -7.97 1.00
C ALA A 192 7.56 -8.42 2.42
N PRO A 193 6.44 -7.93 2.98
CA PRO A 193 5.90 -8.42 4.24
C PRO A 193 5.68 -9.94 4.22
N ALA A 194 5.68 -10.57 5.40
CA ALA A 194 5.34 -11.98 5.50
C ALA A 194 3.91 -12.22 5.03
N ILE A 195 3.68 -13.34 4.34
CA ILE A 195 2.35 -13.73 3.89
C ILE A 195 1.38 -13.89 5.06
N VAL A 196 0.21 -13.29 4.94
CA VAL A 196 -0.91 -13.39 5.88
C VAL A 196 -2.14 -13.84 5.10
N ALA A 197 -2.81 -14.89 5.58
CA ALA A 197 -4.12 -15.28 5.08
C ALA A 197 -5.18 -14.70 6.02
N ASP A 198 -6.06 -13.86 5.47
CA ASP A 198 -7.18 -13.27 6.19
C ASP A 198 -8.31 -12.91 5.21
N PHE A 199 -9.54 -12.90 5.69
CA PHE A 199 -10.73 -12.55 4.94
C PHE A 199 -11.90 -12.20 5.85
N ASP A 200 -12.82 -11.37 5.39
CA ASP A 200 -14.15 -11.20 5.97
C ASP A 200 -15.23 -11.72 5.02
N TYR A 201 -16.50 -11.62 5.41
CA TYR A 201 -17.62 -11.92 4.54
C TYR A 201 -18.76 -10.92 4.76
N GLU A 202 -19.55 -10.73 3.72
CA GLU A 202 -20.77 -9.93 3.71
C GLU A 202 -21.96 -10.83 3.38
N VAL A 203 -23.05 -10.66 4.14
CA VAL A 203 -24.29 -11.40 3.94
C VAL A 203 -25.17 -10.62 2.97
N ALA A 204 -25.80 -11.31 2.02
CA ALA A 204 -26.78 -10.66 1.14
C ALA A 204 -27.91 -10.02 1.96
N PHE A 205 -28.43 -8.89 1.49
CA PHE A 205 -29.47 -8.13 2.20
C PHE A 205 -30.64 -9.03 2.62
N GLU A 206 -31.14 -9.87 1.71
CA GLU A 206 -32.30 -10.76 1.97
C GLU A 206 -32.02 -11.86 3.01
N ASP A 207 -30.75 -12.15 3.30
CA ASP A 207 -30.33 -13.30 4.13
C ASP A 207 -29.79 -12.87 5.51
N ASP A 208 -30.09 -11.64 5.94
CA ASP A 208 -29.59 -11.03 7.18
C ASP A 208 -30.07 -11.70 8.48
N ASP A 209 -31.04 -12.60 8.38
CA ASP A 209 -31.48 -13.46 9.49
C ASP A 209 -30.74 -14.80 9.55
N PHE A 210 -29.78 -15.01 8.64
CA PHE A 210 -28.94 -16.21 8.54
C PHE A 210 -29.74 -17.51 8.41
N GLN A 211 -30.92 -17.48 7.81
CA GLN A 211 -31.72 -18.68 7.54
C GLN A 211 -31.50 -19.18 6.11
N VAL A 212 -31.48 -20.50 5.91
CA VAL A 212 -31.24 -21.08 4.58
C VAL A 212 -32.31 -20.69 3.54
N PRO A 213 -31.93 -20.50 2.26
CA PRO A 213 -30.57 -20.41 1.75
C PRO A 213 -29.89 -19.08 2.13
N VAL A 214 -28.59 -19.09 2.45
CA VAL A 214 -27.82 -17.88 2.77
C VAL A 214 -26.73 -17.64 1.73
N THR A 215 -26.73 -16.46 1.13
CA THR A 215 -25.70 -16.01 0.18
C THR A 215 -24.68 -15.12 0.88
N LEU A 216 -23.41 -15.49 0.74
CA LEU A 216 -22.27 -14.75 1.28
C LEU A 216 -21.35 -14.28 0.15
N THR A 217 -20.79 -13.09 0.29
CA THR A 217 -19.67 -12.61 -0.53
C THR A 217 -18.42 -12.54 0.34
N MET A 218 -17.38 -13.29 -0.02
CA MET A 218 -16.10 -13.24 0.69
C MET A 218 -15.34 -11.95 0.34
N ILE A 219 -14.63 -11.38 1.31
CA ILE A 219 -13.80 -10.18 1.16
C ILE A 219 -12.37 -10.54 1.57
N ASN A 220 -11.48 -10.75 0.61
CA ASN A 220 -10.08 -11.07 0.90
C ASN A 220 -9.35 -9.90 1.58
N LYS A 221 -8.61 -10.21 2.64
CA LYS A 221 -7.76 -9.28 3.40
C LYS A 221 -6.31 -9.77 3.49
N SER A 222 -5.94 -10.73 2.64
CA SER A 222 -4.62 -11.36 2.68
C SER A 222 -3.52 -10.40 2.24
N LEU A 223 -2.33 -10.53 2.83
CA LEU A 223 -1.15 -9.71 2.52
C LEU A 223 -0.06 -10.59 1.91
N SER A 224 0.68 -10.04 0.94
CA SER A 224 1.76 -10.71 0.21
C SER A 224 1.37 -12.07 -0.40
N ALA A 225 0.10 -12.22 -0.77
CA ALA A 225 -0.42 -13.38 -1.49
C ALA A 225 -0.60 -13.03 -2.96
N THR A 226 -0.22 -13.95 -3.84
CA THR A 226 -0.39 -13.82 -5.30
C THR A 226 -1.45 -14.78 -5.85
N GLY A 227 -2.02 -15.64 -4.99
CA GLY A 227 -3.08 -16.57 -5.35
C GLY A 227 -3.88 -17.04 -4.14
N PHE A 228 -5.09 -17.54 -4.41
CA PHE A 228 -6.07 -17.93 -3.41
C PHE A 228 -6.69 -19.29 -3.76
N GLU A 229 -6.89 -20.11 -2.75
CA GLU A 229 -7.66 -21.36 -2.84
C GLU A 229 -8.70 -21.33 -1.70
N TRP A 230 -9.97 -21.24 -2.08
CA TRP A 230 -11.08 -21.30 -1.16
C TRP A 230 -11.65 -22.70 -1.06
N THR A 231 -12.10 -23.09 0.12
CA THR A 231 -12.82 -24.35 0.34
C THR A 231 -14.01 -24.10 1.24
N PHE A 232 -15.18 -24.53 0.78
CA PHE A 232 -16.47 -24.37 1.44
C PHE A 232 -17.14 -25.75 1.49
N ALA A 233 -16.96 -26.48 2.59
CA ALA A 233 -17.34 -27.90 2.65
C ALA A 233 -18.84 -28.17 2.40
N THR A 234 -19.68 -27.16 2.63
CA THR A 234 -21.14 -27.27 2.70
C THR A 234 -21.87 -26.16 1.93
N ALA A 235 -21.14 -25.43 1.07
CA ALA A 235 -21.69 -24.33 0.28
C ALA A 235 -21.51 -24.61 -1.21
N GLU A 236 -22.25 -23.88 -2.04
CA GLU A 236 -22.11 -23.90 -3.49
C GLU A 236 -21.60 -22.53 -4.00
N PRO A 237 -20.51 -22.48 -4.78
CA PRO A 237 -19.62 -23.59 -5.11
C PRO A 237 -18.83 -24.07 -3.87
N THR A 238 -18.40 -25.34 -3.89
CA THR A 238 -17.59 -25.93 -2.79
C THR A 238 -16.13 -25.45 -2.76
N SER A 239 -15.66 -24.79 -3.81
CA SER A 239 -14.31 -24.20 -3.90
C SER A 239 -14.27 -23.04 -4.88
N SER A 240 -13.24 -22.20 -4.79
CA SER A 240 -12.99 -21.11 -5.73
C SER A 240 -11.53 -20.68 -5.74
N ILE A 241 -11.10 -20.03 -6.81
CA ILE A 241 -9.80 -19.36 -6.95
C ILE A 241 -9.93 -17.83 -7.10
N GLU A 242 -11.18 -17.33 -7.13
CA GLU A 242 -11.45 -15.89 -7.23
C GLU A 242 -10.93 -15.15 -6.00
N THR A 243 -10.64 -13.86 -6.16
CA THR A 243 -10.21 -13.05 -5.00
C THR A 243 -11.33 -12.91 -3.98
N ASN A 244 -12.56 -12.65 -4.44
CA ASN A 244 -13.75 -12.42 -3.62
C ASN A 244 -14.92 -13.28 -4.13
N PRO A 245 -14.93 -14.60 -3.87
CA PRO A 245 -16.00 -15.47 -4.34
C PRO A 245 -17.32 -15.20 -3.61
N SER A 246 -18.42 -15.45 -4.30
CA SER A 246 -19.75 -15.56 -3.71
C SER A 246 -20.15 -17.02 -3.59
N ILE A 247 -20.80 -17.39 -2.47
CA ILE A 247 -21.26 -18.74 -2.16
C ILE A 247 -22.68 -18.71 -1.62
N THR A 248 -23.37 -19.85 -1.71
CA THR A 248 -24.69 -20.08 -1.10
C THR A 248 -24.65 -21.31 -0.19
N ILE A 249 -25.14 -21.17 1.03
CA ILE A 249 -25.30 -22.27 1.99
C ILE A 249 -26.78 -22.65 2.06
N ASN A 250 -27.09 -23.92 1.74
CA ASN A 250 -28.47 -24.42 1.62
C ASN A 250 -28.92 -25.32 2.78
N ALA A 251 -28.02 -25.61 3.72
CA ALA A 251 -28.31 -26.46 4.88
C ALA A 251 -27.99 -25.69 6.17
N PRO A 252 -28.80 -25.83 7.22
CA PRO A 252 -28.53 -25.21 8.51
C PRO A 252 -27.39 -25.93 9.25
N GLY A 253 -26.81 -25.25 10.23
CA GLY A 253 -25.72 -25.77 11.06
C GLY A 253 -24.53 -24.84 11.13
N VAL A 254 -23.40 -25.38 11.58
CA VAL A 254 -22.11 -24.66 11.62
C VAL A 254 -21.32 -25.01 10.37
N HIS A 255 -20.89 -24.00 9.63
CA HIS A 255 -20.19 -24.14 8.36
C HIS A 255 -18.80 -23.50 8.44
N GLN A 256 -17.82 -24.18 7.84
CA GLN A 256 -16.44 -23.70 7.79
C GLN A 256 -16.15 -23.05 6.44
N LEU A 257 -15.66 -21.81 6.51
CA LEU A 257 -15.17 -21.02 5.39
C LEU A 257 -13.64 -21.02 5.47
N GLN A 258 -12.98 -21.66 4.50
CA GLN A 258 -11.52 -21.77 4.51
C GLN A 258 -10.91 -20.99 3.35
N LEU A 259 -9.90 -20.18 3.67
CA LEU A 259 -9.03 -19.52 2.70
C LEU A 259 -7.60 -20.02 2.88
N LYS A 260 -6.99 -20.51 1.80
CA LYS A 260 -5.55 -20.66 1.67
C LYS A 260 -5.02 -19.58 0.73
N ALA A 261 -4.25 -18.64 1.28
CA ALA A 261 -3.54 -17.63 0.51
C ALA A 261 -2.09 -18.10 0.30
N PHE A 262 -1.56 -17.93 -0.91
CA PHE A 262 -0.21 -18.39 -1.24
C PHE A 262 0.53 -17.44 -2.17
N ASN A 263 1.86 -17.53 -2.16
CA ASN A 263 2.75 -16.95 -3.15
C ASN A 263 3.72 -18.02 -3.67
N SER A 264 4.75 -17.63 -4.42
CA SER A 264 5.74 -18.54 -5.01
C SER A 264 6.50 -19.38 -3.98
N LYS A 265 6.59 -18.93 -2.73
CA LYS A 265 7.47 -19.51 -1.69
C LYS A 265 6.71 -20.15 -0.54
N ARG A 266 5.54 -19.63 -0.16
CA ARG A 266 4.83 -20.00 1.07
C ARG A 266 3.31 -19.96 0.88
N SER A 267 2.60 -20.61 1.79
CA SER A 267 1.16 -20.50 1.93
C SER A 267 0.75 -20.37 3.40
N ARG A 268 -0.40 -19.77 3.63
CA ARG A 268 -1.07 -19.67 4.93
C ARG A 268 -2.54 -20.02 4.75
N THR A 269 -3.12 -20.61 5.78
CA THR A 269 -4.53 -20.98 5.78
C THR A 269 -5.20 -20.42 7.01
N ILE A 270 -6.42 -19.92 6.82
CA ILE A 270 -7.31 -19.47 7.88
C ILE A 270 -8.69 -20.10 7.65
N ILE A 271 -9.38 -20.41 8.75
CA ILE A 271 -10.74 -20.96 8.76
C ILE A 271 -11.58 -20.05 9.66
N LYS A 272 -12.74 -19.62 9.16
CA LYS A 272 -13.79 -18.96 9.96
C LYS A 272 -15.04 -19.83 9.97
N GLU A 273 -15.77 -19.80 11.08
CA GLU A 273 -17.05 -20.53 11.22
C GLU A 273 -18.22 -19.56 11.14
N ILE A 274 -19.31 -20.01 10.55
CA ILE A 274 -20.60 -19.31 10.50
C ILE A 274 -21.72 -20.27 10.87
N THR A 275 -22.68 -19.81 11.68
CA THR A 275 -23.88 -20.58 12.05
C THR A 275 -25.05 -20.12 11.20
N ILE A 276 -25.72 -21.07 10.55
CA ILE A 276 -26.89 -20.86 9.70
C ILE A 276 -28.08 -21.61 10.30
N TYR A 277 -29.25 -20.98 10.28
CA TYR A 277 -30.47 -21.46 10.91
C TYR A 277 -31.45 -22.07 9.91
N GLU A 278 -32.41 -22.84 10.43
CA GLU A 278 -33.54 -23.36 9.67
C GLU A 278 -34.37 -22.20 9.08
N ASN A 279 -34.91 -22.41 7.88
CA ASN A 279 -35.81 -21.45 7.28
C ASN A 279 -37.18 -21.50 7.95
N THR A 280 -37.57 -20.41 8.60
CA THR A 280 -38.91 -20.27 9.19
C THR A 280 -39.93 -19.79 8.17
N ASN A 281 -39.49 -19.49 6.94
CA ASN A 281 -40.26 -18.86 5.86
C ASN A 281 -40.99 -17.58 6.29
N LEU A 282 -40.57 -16.97 7.39
CA LEU A 282 -41.22 -15.85 8.04
C LEU A 282 -40.23 -14.70 8.18
N ARG A 283 -40.63 -13.51 7.73
CA ARG A 283 -39.95 -12.25 7.98
C ARG A 283 -40.67 -11.50 9.10
N ILE A 284 -39.90 -11.06 10.09
CA ILE A 284 -40.38 -10.25 11.21
C ILE A 284 -39.78 -8.85 11.08
N LEU A 285 -40.64 -7.83 11.08
CA LEU A 285 -40.29 -6.42 10.89
C LEU A 285 -40.90 -5.67 12.05
N GLU A 286 -40.07 -5.16 12.95
CA GLU A 286 -40.54 -4.55 14.19
C GLU A 286 -40.47 -3.03 14.15
N ASN A 287 -41.42 -2.38 14.82
CA ASN A 287 -41.44 -0.91 15.00
C ASN A 287 -41.44 -0.13 13.68
N VAL A 288 -42.16 -0.61 12.66
CA VAL A 288 -42.39 0.13 11.42
C VAL A 288 -43.34 1.29 11.72
N GLU A 289 -42.92 2.51 11.41
CA GLU A 289 -43.73 3.71 11.59
C GLU A 289 -44.45 4.06 10.28
N LEU A 290 -45.78 4.19 10.31
CA LEU A 290 -46.59 4.56 9.15
C LEU A 290 -47.37 5.85 9.42
N GLY A 291 -47.03 6.91 8.69
CA GLY A 291 -47.60 8.24 8.84
C GLY A 291 -49.01 8.36 8.28
N ILE A 292 -49.80 9.26 8.85
CA ILE A 292 -51.08 9.68 8.26
C ILE A 292 -50.86 10.45 6.94
N GLY A 293 -51.94 10.73 6.20
CA GLY A 293 -51.86 11.42 4.91
C GLY A 293 -51.10 12.75 4.94
N SER A 294 -51.27 13.56 5.99
CA SER A 294 -50.53 14.82 6.13
C SER A 294 -49.03 14.61 6.36
N ALA A 295 -48.64 13.61 7.16
CA ALA A 295 -47.24 13.31 7.45
C ALA A 295 -46.52 12.80 6.19
N HIS A 296 -47.18 11.89 5.44
CA HIS A 296 -46.63 11.36 4.19
C HIS A 296 -46.44 12.48 3.15
N ASN A 297 -47.45 13.33 2.96
CA ASN A 297 -47.40 14.44 2.01
C ASN A 297 -46.40 15.53 2.40
N ALA A 298 -46.13 15.69 3.70
CA ALA A 298 -45.10 16.60 4.22
C ALA A 298 -43.70 15.98 4.25
N ASN A 299 -43.57 14.70 3.86
CA ASN A 299 -42.33 13.92 3.92
C ASN A 299 -41.73 13.76 5.32
N THR A 300 -42.55 13.80 6.37
CA THR A 300 -42.10 13.61 7.77
C THR A 300 -42.09 12.14 8.16
N THR A 301 -43.21 11.44 7.95
CA THR A 301 -43.33 9.99 8.13
C THR A 301 -44.11 9.40 6.96
N GLY A 302 -43.57 8.38 6.29
CA GLY A 302 -44.20 7.78 5.12
C GLY A 302 -45.41 6.89 5.46
N ALA A 303 -46.42 6.89 4.60
CA ALA A 303 -47.60 6.03 4.70
C ALA A 303 -47.43 4.69 3.98
N PHE A 304 -46.41 4.53 3.14
CA PHE A 304 -46.22 3.37 2.28
C PHE A 304 -45.04 2.53 2.74
N TYR A 305 -45.15 1.21 2.60
CA TYR A 305 -44.12 0.29 3.04
C TYR A 305 -43.94 -0.87 2.05
N SER A 306 -42.68 -1.19 1.80
CA SER A 306 -42.28 -2.40 1.07
C SER A 306 -41.74 -3.42 2.07
N THR A 307 -42.37 -4.59 2.11
CA THR A 307 -41.92 -5.70 2.96
C THR A 307 -40.65 -6.37 2.43
N THR A 308 -40.40 -6.29 1.12
CA THR A 308 -39.18 -6.82 0.49
C THR A 308 -38.01 -5.84 0.62
N LYS A 309 -38.23 -4.54 0.34
CA LYS A 309 -37.19 -3.50 0.53
C LYS A 309 -37.02 -3.08 1.99
N ARG A 310 -37.95 -3.47 2.87
CA ARG A 310 -37.96 -3.20 4.32
C ARG A 310 -37.84 -1.71 4.63
N ASN A 311 -38.53 -0.89 3.84
CA ASN A 311 -38.42 0.55 3.90
C ASN A 311 -39.80 1.22 3.88
N VAL A 312 -39.90 2.30 4.67
CA VAL A 312 -41.04 3.22 4.68
C VAL A 312 -40.77 4.35 3.67
N TYR A 313 -41.78 4.68 2.86
CA TYR A 313 -41.67 5.69 1.81
C TYR A 313 -42.56 6.90 2.10
N PRO A 314 -41.98 8.05 2.49
CA PRO A 314 -42.63 9.35 2.33
C PRO A 314 -42.79 9.72 0.85
N LYS A 315 -43.70 10.66 0.56
CA LYS A 315 -44.16 11.03 -0.78
C LYS A 315 -43.06 11.13 -1.83
N ASP A 316 -42.00 11.89 -1.54
CA ASP A 316 -40.95 12.23 -2.51
C ASP A 316 -39.98 11.07 -2.75
N SER A 317 -40.04 10.01 -1.93
CA SER A 317 -39.15 8.84 -2.01
C SER A 317 -39.82 7.58 -2.57
N VAL A 318 -41.12 7.64 -2.87
CA VAL A 318 -41.87 6.50 -3.40
C VAL A 318 -41.20 6.02 -4.70
N PRO A 319 -40.88 4.71 -4.84
CA PRO A 319 -40.21 4.17 -6.01
C PRO A 319 -41.18 4.07 -7.19
N LEU A 320 -41.45 5.19 -7.87
CA LEU A 320 -42.46 5.27 -8.95
C LEU A 320 -42.14 4.37 -10.15
N ASP A 321 -40.87 4.01 -10.36
CA ASP A 321 -40.43 3.09 -11.42
C ASP A 321 -40.60 1.60 -11.03
N ASP A 322 -40.84 1.32 -9.75
CA ASP A 322 -41.02 -0.03 -9.18
C ASP A 322 -42.17 -0.04 -8.17
N GLY A 323 -43.33 0.51 -8.56
CA GLY A 323 -44.50 0.60 -7.69
C GLY A 323 -45.03 -0.74 -7.20
N SER A 324 -44.75 -1.83 -7.93
CA SER A 324 -45.07 -3.21 -7.51
C SER A 324 -44.33 -3.68 -6.25
N SER A 325 -43.29 -2.97 -5.84
CA SER A 325 -42.56 -3.26 -4.59
C SER A 325 -43.29 -2.76 -3.34
N ILE A 326 -44.27 -1.86 -3.48
CA ILE A 326 -45.06 -1.36 -2.35
C ILE A 326 -46.14 -2.37 -2.02
N ASP A 327 -46.11 -2.88 -0.79
CA ASP A 327 -47.05 -3.91 -0.32
C ASP A 327 -48.15 -3.30 0.54
N ILE A 328 -47.81 -2.32 1.38
CA ILE A 328 -48.68 -1.78 2.43
C ILE A 328 -48.83 -0.28 2.26
N ALA A 329 -50.06 0.23 2.30
CA ALA A 329 -50.36 1.65 2.41
C ALA A 329 -51.33 1.91 3.56
N PHE A 330 -50.94 2.79 4.49
CA PHE A 330 -51.77 3.18 5.63
C PHE A 330 -52.43 4.54 5.40
N PHE A 331 -53.75 4.58 5.51
CA PHE A 331 -54.53 5.81 5.49
C PHE A 331 -55.13 6.08 6.87
N ALA A 332 -55.04 7.32 7.32
CA ALA A 332 -55.87 7.85 8.39
C ALA A 332 -56.37 9.24 7.99
N LEU A 333 -57.63 9.54 8.29
CA LEU A 333 -58.27 10.78 7.88
C LEU A 333 -57.63 12.02 8.52
N ASN A 334 -57.22 11.90 9.79
CA ASN A 334 -56.58 12.97 10.56
C ASN A 334 -55.87 12.39 11.80
N GLN A 335 -55.25 13.28 12.58
CA GLN A 335 -54.51 13.00 13.82
C GLN A 335 -55.34 12.35 14.94
N ASP A 336 -56.68 12.35 14.84
CA ASP A 336 -57.56 11.80 15.87
C ASP A 336 -57.82 10.30 15.65
N PHE A 337 -57.33 9.72 14.54
CA PHE A 337 -57.43 8.29 14.21
C PHE A 337 -58.86 7.69 14.34
N ASN A 338 -59.90 8.49 14.10
CA ASN A 338 -61.30 8.00 14.09
C ASN A 338 -61.68 7.24 12.81
N PHE A 339 -60.85 7.33 11.77
CA PHE A 339 -61.06 6.67 10.48
C PHE A 339 -59.69 6.29 9.94
N ASN A 340 -59.34 5.01 10.08
CA ASN A 340 -58.07 4.44 9.64
C ASN A 340 -58.33 3.22 8.78
N LYS A 341 -57.46 2.99 7.80
CA LYS A 341 -57.58 1.87 6.88
C LYS A 341 -56.23 1.54 6.26
N PHE A 342 -55.88 0.26 6.22
CA PHE A 342 -54.89 -0.22 5.25
C PHE A 342 -55.58 -0.39 3.90
N VAL A 343 -55.04 0.28 2.90
CA VAL A 343 -55.60 0.36 1.55
C VAL A 343 -54.63 -0.30 0.57
N SER A 344 -55.17 -0.86 -0.51
CA SER A 344 -54.33 -1.46 -1.54
C SER A 344 -53.45 -0.41 -2.22
N PRO A 345 -52.14 -0.68 -2.45
CA PRO A 345 -51.23 0.25 -3.12
C PRO A 345 -51.70 0.75 -4.51
N ASP A 346 -52.49 -0.04 -5.24
CA ASP A 346 -53.05 0.34 -6.55
C ASP A 346 -54.34 1.18 -6.49
N GLU A 347 -54.83 1.45 -5.28
CA GLU A 347 -56.07 2.21 -5.00
C GLU A 347 -55.83 3.46 -4.14
N VAL A 348 -54.58 3.76 -3.78
CA VAL A 348 -54.24 4.87 -2.86
C VAL A 348 -54.72 6.24 -3.34
N GLN A 349 -54.92 6.44 -4.64
CA GLN A 349 -55.48 7.67 -5.24
C GLN A 349 -56.89 8.00 -4.76
N GLU A 350 -57.62 7.02 -4.21
CA GLU A 350 -58.92 7.23 -3.59
C GLU A 350 -58.80 7.86 -2.18
N TYR A 351 -57.58 7.88 -1.62
CA TYR A 351 -57.28 8.20 -0.22
C TYR A 351 -56.21 9.30 -0.07
N THR A 352 -56.43 10.50 -0.63
CA THR A 352 -55.55 11.69 -0.50
C THR A 352 -54.09 11.54 -0.96
N PHE A 353 -53.70 10.37 -1.44
CA PHE A 353 -52.36 10.09 -1.93
C PHE A 353 -52.29 10.24 -3.45
N GLU A 354 -51.08 10.39 -3.97
CA GLU A 354 -50.83 10.32 -5.41
C GLU A 354 -50.83 8.86 -5.87
N ALA A 355 -51.34 8.59 -7.07
CA ALA A 355 -51.34 7.25 -7.64
C ALA A 355 -49.90 6.73 -7.79
N ILE A 356 -49.66 5.47 -7.45
CA ILE A 356 -48.36 4.81 -7.60
C ILE A 356 -48.36 4.04 -8.93
N PRO A 357 -47.58 4.45 -9.94
CA PRO A 357 -47.52 3.74 -11.21
C PRO A 357 -47.08 2.28 -11.02
N ASN A 358 -47.73 1.35 -11.72
CA ASN A 358 -47.45 -0.10 -11.66
C ASN A 358 -47.62 -0.77 -10.29
N ALA A 359 -48.18 -0.07 -9.29
CA ALA A 359 -48.59 -0.69 -8.05
C ALA A 359 -49.55 -1.86 -8.30
N LYS A 360 -49.53 -2.81 -7.37
CA LYS A 360 -50.29 -4.04 -7.45
C LYS A 360 -51.24 -4.15 -6.27
N HIS A 361 -52.27 -4.94 -6.48
CA HIS A 361 -53.31 -5.11 -5.49
C HIS A 361 -52.82 -5.96 -4.32
N THR A 362 -52.92 -5.42 -3.10
CA THR A 362 -52.71 -6.15 -1.84
C THR A 362 -54.05 -6.22 -1.13
N LYS A 363 -54.53 -7.42 -0.83
CA LYS A 363 -55.80 -7.62 -0.12
C LYS A 363 -55.63 -7.30 1.36
N PHE A 364 -56.62 -6.66 1.97
CA PHE A 364 -56.60 -6.39 3.42
C PHE A 364 -57.89 -6.83 4.14
N ILE A 365 -57.73 -7.38 5.34
CA ILE A 365 -58.78 -7.55 6.34
C ILE A 365 -58.47 -6.61 7.51
N ASN A 366 -59.03 -5.39 7.43
CA ASN A 366 -58.88 -4.33 8.43
C ASN A 366 -59.64 -4.65 9.73
N LEU A 367 -60.85 -5.22 9.61
CA LEU A 367 -61.70 -5.64 10.73
C LEU A 367 -61.99 -7.14 10.67
N GLN A 368 -61.18 -7.95 11.35
CA GLN A 368 -61.40 -9.40 11.44
C GLN A 368 -62.72 -9.73 12.15
N GLU A 369 -63.11 -8.93 13.13
CA GLU A 369 -64.35 -9.07 13.90
C GLU A 369 -65.62 -8.80 13.08
N SER A 370 -65.48 -8.15 11.93
CA SER A 370 -66.59 -7.75 11.05
C SER A 370 -66.51 -8.41 9.67
N CYS A 371 -65.47 -9.18 9.36
CA CYS A 371 -65.24 -9.68 8.00
C CYS A 371 -66.22 -10.78 7.57
N GLU A 372 -66.94 -11.41 8.50
CA GLU A 372 -67.75 -12.62 8.21
C GLU A 372 -66.94 -13.71 7.49
N CYS A 373 -65.64 -13.80 7.81
CA CYS A 373 -64.65 -14.68 7.19
C CYS A 373 -64.01 -15.61 8.24
N GLU A 374 -63.36 -16.69 7.81
CA GLU A 374 -62.67 -17.63 8.71
C GLU A 374 -61.25 -17.17 9.08
N ALA A 375 -60.67 -16.28 8.28
CA ALA A 375 -59.35 -15.72 8.54
C ALA A 375 -59.34 -14.90 9.84
N SER A 376 -58.65 -15.42 10.86
CA SER A 376 -58.45 -14.72 12.12
C SER A 376 -57.08 -15.05 12.73
N LEU A 377 -56.50 -14.07 13.42
CA LEU A 377 -55.26 -14.19 14.16
C LEU A 377 -55.30 -13.30 15.40
N SER A 378 -55.20 -13.89 16.59
CA SER A 378 -55.15 -13.15 17.84
C SER A 378 -53.78 -12.50 18.07
N VAL A 379 -53.73 -11.50 18.95
CA VAL A 379 -52.45 -10.88 19.36
C VAL A 379 -51.50 -11.90 19.97
N ALA A 380 -52.00 -12.85 20.77
CA ALA A 380 -51.17 -13.89 21.38
C ALA A 380 -50.58 -14.86 20.34
N GLU A 381 -51.35 -15.22 19.32
CA GLU A 381 -50.86 -16.05 18.20
C GLU A 381 -49.85 -15.27 17.36
N PHE A 382 -50.11 -14.00 17.07
CA PHE A 382 -49.15 -13.13 16.40
C PHE A 382 -47.82 -13.07 17.15
N ASP A 383 -47.85 -12.83 18.47
CA ASP A 383 -46.65 -12.71 19.28
C ASP A 383 -45.88 -14.04 19.38
N ALA A 384 -46.59 -15.17 19.47
CA ALA A 384 -46.01 -16.51 19.55
C ALA A 384 -45.50 -17.06 18.19
N MET A 385 -45.84 -16.43 17.07
CA MET A 385 -45.49 -16.89 15.73
C MET A 385 -43.98 -16.87 15.49
N THR A 386 -43.38 -18.05 15.30
CA THR A 386 -41.94 -18.23 15.00
C THR A 386 -41.68 -18.68 13.55
N ASP A 387 -42.72 -19.15 12.85
CA ASP A 387 -42.71 -19.59 11.45
C ASP A 387 -44.02 -19.19 10.76
N ASP A 388 -44.15 -19.49 9.48
CA ASP A 388 -45.31 -19.12 8.66
C ASP A 388 -46.53 -20.05 8.81
N SER A 389 -46.51 -21.08 9.67
CA SER A 389 -47.60 -22.06 9.78
C SER A 389 -48.95 -21.43 10.06
N LEU A 390 -48.97 -20.35 10.88
CA LEU A 390 -50.19 -19.60 11.19
C LEU A 390 -50.67 -18.73 10.03
N LEU A 391 -49.77 -18.33 9.12
CA LEU A 391 -50.12 -17.54 7.93
C LEU A 391 -50.59 -18.42 6.77
N ASP A 392 -50.02 -19.62 6.62
CA ASP A 392 -50.34 -20.55 5.54
C ASP A 392 -51.81 -20.93 5.48
N GLY A 393 -52.41 -21.17 6.66
CA GLY A 393 -53.80 -21.57 6.79
C GLY A 393 -54.83 -20.45 6.61
N LEU A 394 -54.40 -19.18 6.52
CA LEU A 394 -55.33 -18.05 6.40
C LEU A 394 -55.84 -17.93 4.96
N ASP A 395 -57.15 -17.86 4.78
CA ASP A 395 -57.77 -17.48 3.50
C ASP A 395 -58.09 -15.98 3.52
N ILE A 396 -57.26 -15.17 2.86
CA ILE A 396 -57.35 -13.72 2.92
C ILE A 396 -58.18 -13.24 1.74
N GLU A 397 -59.46 -13.00 2.00
CA GLU A 397 -60.41 -12.46 1.04
C GLU A 397 -61.02 -11.16 1.54
N GLU A 398 -61.19 -10.22 0.61
CA GLU A 398 -61.78 -8.93 0.91
C GLU A 398 -63.31 -9.04 0.94
N THR A 399 -63.87 -8.89 2.13
CA THR A 399 -65.31 -8.84 2.32
C THR A 399 -65.75 -7.41 2.61
N ILE A 400 -67.05 -7.12 2.40
CA ILE A 400 -67.62 -5.79 2.68
C ILE A 400 -67.32 -5.35 4.11
N GLY A 401 -67.44 -6.25 5.08
CA GLY A 401 -67.17 -5.95 6.49
C GLY A 401 -65.68 -5.92 6.84
N GLY A 402 -64.84 -6.71 6.15
CA GLY A 402 -63.41 -6.79 6.41
C GLY A 402 -62.64 -5.55 5.93
N ILE A 403 -63.10 -4.90 4.86
CA ILE A 403 -62.47 -3.70 4.29
C ILE A 403 -62.98 -2.38 4.91
N GLN A 404 -63.80 -2.44 5.95
CA GLN A 404 -64.26 -1.22 6.65
C GLN A 404 -63.09 -0.54 7.37
N ASP A 405 -63.24 0.75 7.62
CA ASP A 405 -62.32 1.52 8.47
C ASP A 405 -62.43 1.12 9.95
N PHE A 406 -61.41 1.46 10.72
CA PHE A 406 -61.36 1.28 12.16
C PHE A 406 -60.87 2.54 12.87
N ASP A 407 -61.20 2.66 14.16
CA ASP A 407 -60.68 3.69 15.04
C ASP A 407 -59.54 3.14 15.93
N ASP A 408 -59.00 3.99 16.81
CA ASP A 408 -57.93 3.65 17.76
C ASP A 408 -58.44 3.03 19.07
N SER A 409 -59.71 2.59 19.15
CA SER A 409 -60.28 2.02 20.38
C SER A 409 -59.78 0.61 20.70
N VAL A 410 -59.22 -0.10 19.72
CA VAL A 410 -58.67 -1.46 19.85
C VAL A 410 -57.17 -1.42 19.60
N VAL A 411 -56.38 -1.60 20.66
CA VAL A 411 -54.91 -1.63 20.62
C VAL A 411 -54.39 -2.69 21.60
N PRO A 412 -53.56 -3.67 21.16
CA PRO A 412 -53.11 -3.88 19.79
C PRO A 412 -54.22 -4.38 18.86
N ARG A 413 -54.19 -3.96 17.58
CA ARG A 413 -55.07 -4.48 16.51
C ARG A 413 -54.25 -5.32 15.53
N ILE A 414 -54.80 -6.46 15.11
CA ILE A 414 -54.24 -7.27 14.04
C ILE A 414 -55.00 -6.98 12.73
N VAL A 415 -54.25 -6.70 11.67
CA VAL A 415 -54.75 -6.58 10.29
C VAL A 415 -54.08 -7.67 9.46
N LEU A 416 -54.87 -8.45 8.72
CA LEU A 416 -54.34 -9.50 7.84
C LEU A 416 -54.22 -8.98 6.42
N PHE A 417 -53.20 -9.42 5.69
CA PHE A 417 -53.02 -9.03 4.30
C PHE A 417 -52.41 -10.13 3.44
N GLU A 418 -52.71 -10.10 2.14
CA GLU A 418 -52.08 -10.94 1.13
C GLU A 418 -51.58 -10.04 0.00
N THR A 419 -50.26 -10.05 -0.22
CA THR A 419 -49.61 -9.27 -1.28
C THR A 419 -49.94 -9.83 -2.65
N TRP A 420 -49.72 -9.03 -3.69
CA TRP A 420 -50.02 -9.41 -5.07
C TRP A 420 -49.28 -10.67 -5.57
N ASP A 421 -48.13 -10.99 -4.96
CA ASP A 421 -47.32 -12.18 -5.24
C ASP A 421 -47.70 -13.38 -4.35
N GLY A 422 -48.75 -13.25 -3.53
CA GLY A 422 -49.34 -14.32 -2.73
C GLY A 422 -48.71 -14.52 -1.35
N ARG A 423 -47.84 -13.60 -0.90
CA ARG A 423 -47.28 -13.66 0.46
C ARG A 423 -48.33 -13.16 1.45
N LYS A 424 -48.71 -14.04 2.36
CA LYS A 424 -49.63 -13.73 3.45
C LYS A 424 -48.85 -13.10 4.60
N GLY A 425 -49.50 -12.19 5.31
CA GLY A 425 -48.92 -11.54 6.47
C GLY A 425 -49.96 -10.98 7.42
N ALA A 426 -49.46 -10.52 8.55
CA ALA A 426 -50.22 -9.85 9.58
C ALA A 426 -49.47 -8.60 10.04
N ILE A 427 -50.22 -7.54 10.32
CA ILE A 427 -49.75 -6.28 10.88
C ILE A 427 -50.35 -6.16 12.27
N LYS A 428 -49.50 -6.01 13.29
CA LYS A 428 -49.92 -5.67 14.65
C LYS A 428 -49.70 -4.19 14.88
N ILE A 429 -50.79 -3.42 14.91
CA ILE A 429 -50.76 -2.02 15.33
C ILE A 429 -50.56 -1.99 16.83
N LYS A 430 -49.42 -1.49 17.29
CA LYS A 430 -49.06 -1.43 18.71
C LYS A 430 -49.43 -0.11 19.36
N GLU A 431 -49.41 0.96 18.59
CA GLU A 431 -49.55 2.32 19.10
C GLU A 431 -50.06 3.26 18.01
N PHE A 432 -50.88 4.22 18.44
CA PHE A 432 -51.30 5.39 17.67
C PHE A 432 -50.63 6.62 18.28
N VAL A 433 -49.74 7.27 17.53
CA VAL A 433 -48.94 8.40 18.00
C VAL A 433 -49.58 9.69 17.53
N HIS A 434 -50.20 10.43 18.47
CA HIS A 434 -50.82 11.73 18.20
C HIS A 434 -49.77 12.85 18.20
N ALA A 435 -49.26 13.20 17.02
CA ALA A 435 -48.21 14.21 16.81
C ALA A 435 -48.66 15.35 15.88
N GLY A 436 -49.96 15.67 15.88
CA GLY A 436 -50.47 16.72 15.02
C GLY A 436 -50.53 16.27 13.55
N ALA A 437 -50.08 17.13 12.63
CA ALA A 437 -49.95 16.79 11.22
C ALA A 437 -48.94 15.66 10.94
N ASP A 438 -48.05 15.39 11.90
CA ASP A 438 -47.01 14.35 11.83
C ASP A 438 -47.41 13.06 12.54
N SER A 439 -48.71 12.87 12.83
CA SER A 439 -49.19 11.65 13.51
C SER A 439 -48.90 10.39 12.68
N TYR A 440 -48.68 9.27 13.37
CA TYR A 440 -48.34 7.98 12.75
C TYR A 440 -48.75 6.82 13.65
N ILE A 441 -48.75 5.61 13.09
CA ILE A 441 -48.89 4.37 13.87
C ILE A 441 -47.55 3.64 13.96
N VAL A 442 -47.33 2.90 15.04
CA VAL A 442 -46.21 1.97 15.18
C VAL A 442 -46.72 0.55 15.04
N VAL A 443 -46.15 -0.20 14.10
CA VAL A 443 -46.58 -1.58 13.80
C VAL A 443 -45.43 -2.57 13.85
N ASP A 444 -45.76 -3.82 14.16
CA ASP A 444 -44.94 -4.97 13.78
C ASP A 444 -45.58 -5.66 12.57
N VAL A 445 -44.78 -6.08 11.60
CA VAL A 445 -45.24 -6.84 10.43
C VAL A 445 -44.59 -8.22 10.46
N LYS A 446 -45.41 -9.27 10.36
CA LYS A 446 -44.97 -10.64 10.13
C LYS A 446 -45.51 -11.09 8.79
N VAL A 447 -44.64 -11.47 7.87
CA VAL A 447 -45.01 -11.78 6.48
C VAL A 447 -44.19 -12.95 5.97
N LYS A 448 -44.78 -13.77 5.10
CA LYS A 448 -44.05 -14.85 4.42
C LYS A 448 -42.86 -14.29 3.63
N LYS A 449 -41.73 -15.02 3.64
CA LYS A 449 -40.58 -14.71 2.79
C LYS A 449 -40.90 -14.98 1.32
N GLN A 450 -40.12 -14.35 0.44
CA GLN A 450 -40.21 -14.54 -1.01
C GLN A 450 -39.56 -15.84 -1.47
#